data_AF-A0AA39LXN6-F1
#
_entry.id   AF-A0AA39LXN6-F1
#
_cell.length_a   1.000
_cell.length_b   1.000
_cell.length_c   1.000
_cell.angle_alpha   90.00
_cell.angle_beta   90.00
_cell.angle_gamma   90.00
#
_symmetry.space_group_name_H-M   'P 1'
#
loop_
_entity.id
_entity.type
_entity.pdbx_description
1 polymer ?
#
loop_
_entity_poly.entity_id
_entity_poly.type
_entity_poly.pdbx_seq_one_letter_code
_entity_poly.pdbx_strand_id
1 'polypeptide(L)'
;MFDFMPVLCDLDDWVKEAMFKNALSFYVLLMQSHLNIDEDPHSDKIFVFPNTYVDLDVHKMAYYFVSYNGDKYTANKAGDYQVVGQTCSELMREIRNRLNPMLKELLKFDEDLAAMILLIIIHTNDFQKDNEEWQKPIIELKEVFRELDLHFRVTKRSPHTWGNLMLFLSNLHALGGEYLRFVRLVDLYLGNNMYVKIEREKKVALCRVE
;
A
#
# COMPACT_ATOMS: atom_id res chain seq x y z
N MET A 1 11.37 -1.14 8.11
CA MET A 1 11.54 -1.35 6.64
C MET A 1 12.84 -0.73 6.19
N PHE A 2 13.05 0.57 6.42
CA PHE A 2 14.28 1.27 6.03
C PHE A 2 15.52 0.84 6.82
N ASP A 3 15.36 0.29 8.04
CA ASP A 3 16.48 -0.18 8.86
C ASP A 3 17.27 -1.34 8.25
N PHE A 4 16.70 -2.02 7.24
CA PHE A 4 17.35 -3.11 6.51
C PHE A 4 17.68 -2.75 5.06
N MET A 5 17.39 -1.51 4.65
CA MET A 5 17.68 -1.04 3.29
C MET A 5 19.05 -0.35 3.29
N PRO A 6 19.99 -0.82 2.44
CA PRO A 6 21.23 -0.08 2.19
C PRO A 6 20.92 1.37 1.82
N VAL A 7 21.82 2.30 2.15
CA VAL A 7 21.66 3.77 1.99
C VAL A 7 20.71 4.42 2.99
N LEU A 8 19.56 3.80 3.27
CA LEU A 8 18.55 4.38 4.17
C LEU A 8 18.73 4.01 5.63
N CYS A 9 19.42 2.91 5.94
CA CYS A 9 19.56 2.40 7.30
C CYS A 9 20.29 3.38 8.25
N ASP A 10 21.25 4.13 7.71
CA ASP A 10 22.12 5.04 8.46
C ASP A 10 21.54 6.46 8.60
N LEU A 11 20.38 6.72 8.00
CA LEU A 11 19.69 8.00 8.15
C LEU A 11 19.10 8.14 9.56
N ASP A 12 19.01 9.38 10.01
CA ASP A 12 18.31 9.71 11.24
C ASP A 12 16.86 9.17 11.23
N ASP A 13 16.40 8.70 12.38
CA ASP A 13 15.07 8.08 12.53
C ASP A 13 13.93 9.00 12.07
N TRP A 14 14.05 10.31 12.33
CA TRP A 14 13.06 11.28 11.91
C TRP A 14 13.00 11.45 10.38
N VAL A 15 14.14 11.37 9.69
CA VAL A 15 14.23 11.41 8.21
C VAL A 15 13.61 10.15 7.64
N LYS A 16 14.00 8.97 8.17
CA LYS A 16 13.43 7.68 7.76
C LYS A 16 11.91 7.67 7.91
N GLU A 17 11.41 8.16 9.04
CA GLU A 17 9.97 8.23 9.30
C GLU A 17 9.27 9.19 8.33
N ALA A 18 9.82 10.37 8.07
CA ALA A 18 9.27 11.33 7.13
C ALA A 18 9.23 10.76 5.70
N MET A 19 10.33 10.16 5.25
CA MET A 19 10.42 9.54 3.93
C MET A 19 9.44 8.37 3.77
N PHE A 20 9.29 7.56 4.81
CA PHE A 20 8.35 6.46 4.83
C PHE A 20 6.90 6.95 4.78
N LYS A 21 6.56 8.00 5.54
CA LYS A 21 5.23 8.62 5.52
C LYS A 21 4.85 9.12 4.12
N ASN A 22 5.80 9.71 3.38
CA ASN A 22 5.57 10.15 2.00
C ASN A 22 5.29 8.98 1.06
N ALA A 23 5.96 7.85 1.25
CA ALA A 23 5.81 6.64 0.43
C ALA A 23 4.60 5.76 0.83
N LEU A 24 4.06 5.95 2.04
CA LEU A 24 3.16 4.99 2.69
C LEU A 24 1.89 4.69 1.89
N SER A 25 1.23 5.70 1.32
CA SER A 25 -0.01 5.49 0.57
C SER A 25 0.22 4.61 -0.65
N PHE A 26 1.32 4.83 -1.38
CA PHE A 26 1.65 4.07 -2.59
C PHE A 26 2.14 2.67 -2.24
N TYR A 27 2.92 2.56 -1.16
CA TYR A 27 3.34 1.28 -0.62
C TYR A 27 2.14 0.41 -0.24
N VAL A 28 1.16 0.96 0.49
CA VAL A 28 -0.05 0.22 0.87
C VAL A 28 -0.84 -0.21 -0.36
N LEU A 29 -1.04 0.68 -1.35
CA LEU A 29 -1.73 0.33 -2.60
C LEU A 29 -1.00 -0.79 -3.36
N LEU A 30 0.33 -0.71 -3.47
CA LEU A 30 1.15 -1.74 -4.11
C LEU A 30 1.00 -3.08 -3.38
N MET A 31 1.16 -3.10 -2.06
CA MET A 31 1.08 -4.33 -1.28
C MET A 31 -0.33 -4.95 -1.30
N GLN A 32 -1.37 -4.11 -1.25
CA GLN A 32 -2.75 -4.56 -1.37
C GLN A 32 -3.03 -5.17 -2.75
N SER A 33 -2.50 -4.55 -3.80
CA SER A 33 -2.61 -5.07 -5.17
C SER A 33 -1.86 -6.39 -5.33
N HIS A 34 -0.65 -6.45 -4.77
CA HIS A 34 0.21 -7.64 -4.81
C HIS A 34 -0.43 -8.82 -4.09
N LEU A 35 -1.02 -8.59 -2.91
CA LEU A 35 -1.73 -9.62 -2.14
C LEU A 35 -2.92 -10.22 -2.91
N ASN A 36 -3.51 -9.46 -3.84
CA ASN A 36 -4.72 -9.84 -4.58
C ASN A 36 -4.46 -10.06 -6.08
N ILE A 37 -3.20 -10.22 -6.48
CA ILE A 37 -2.78 -10.24 -7.89
C ILE A 37 -3.31 -11.45 -8.66
N ASP A 38 -3.53 -12.56 -7.97
CA ASP A 38 -3.99 -13.84 -8.53
C ASP A 38 -5.46 -14.15 -8.25
N GLU A 39 -6.16 -13.24 -7.58
CA GLU A 39 -7.59 -13.39 -7.32
C GLU A 39 -8.42 -13.25 -8.58
N ASP A 40 -9.54 -13.98 -8.63
CA ASP A 40 -10.50 -13.88 -9.71
C ASP A 40 -11.04 -12.43 -9.80
N PRO A 41 -10.91 -11.75 -10.95
CA PRO A 41 -11.42 -10.39 -11.13
C PRO A 41 -12.93 -10.28 -10.86
N HIS A 42 -13.68 -11.39 -11.01
CA HIS A 42 -15.12 -11.45 -10.76
C HIS A 42 -15.50 -11.85 -9.32
N SER A 43 -14.53 -12.17 -8.46
CA SER A 43 -14.79 -12.50 -7.06
C SER A 43 -15.31 -11.29 -6.31
N ASP A 44 -16.38 -11.40 -5.54
CA ASP A 44 -16.78 -10.31 -4.64
C ASP A 44 -15.90 -10.20 -3.39
N LYS A 45 -14.80 -10.96 -3.30
CA LYS A 45 -13.91 -11.00 -2.12
C LYS A 45 -12.59 -10.30 -2.40
N ILE A 46 -12.07 -9.62 -1.38
CA ILE A 46 -10.70 -9.08 -1.41
C ILE A 46 -9.97 -9.42 -0.12
N PHE A 47 -8.72 -9.86 -0.24
CA PHE A 47 -7.85 -10.12 0.89
C PHE A 47 -7.30 -8.81 1.44
N VAL A 48 -7.53 -8.58 2.73
CA VAL A 48 -6.97 -7.43 3.48
C VAL A 48 -5.70 -7.84 4.24
N PHE A 49 -5.55 -9.12 4.55
CA PHE A 49 -4.35 -9.75 5.11
C PHE A 49 -4.21 -11.17 4.55
N PRO A 50 -3.04 -11.81 4.68
CA PRO A 50 -2.91 -13.24 4.40
C PRO A 50 -3.98 -14.02 5.17
N ASN A 51 -4.80 -14.79 4.46
CA ASN A 51 -5.93 -15.58 4.99
C ASN A 51 -7.13 -14.79 5.54
N THR A 52 -7.16 -13.45 5.43
CA THR A 52 -8.32 -12.65 5.84
C THR A 52 -8.88 -11.91 4.64
N TYR A 53 -10.14 -12.19 4.30
CA TYR A 53 -10.84 -11.51 3.23
C TYR A 53 -12.09 -10.80 3.75
N VAL A 54 -12.53 -9.81 2.99
CA VAL A 54 -13.80 -9.13 3.16
C VAL A 54 -14.59 -9.19 1.86
N ASP A 55 -15.90 -9.29 1.96
CA ASP A 55 -16.78 -9.16 0.80
C ASP A 55 -16.90 -7.67 0.44
N LEU A 56 -16.84 -7.34 -0.85
CA LEU A 56 -17.01 -5.99 -1.41
C LEU A 56 -18.46 -5.49 -1.39
N ASP A 57 -19.32 -6.13 -0.60
CA ASP A 57 -20.65 -5.64 -0.29
C ASP A 57 -20.55 -4.45 0.68
N VAL A 58 -21.22 -3.36 0.35
CA VAL A 58 -21.15 -2.09 1.10
C VAL A 58 -21.61 -2.28 2.54
N HIS A 59 -22.65 -3.08 2.77
CA HIS A 59 -23.18 -3.30 4.12
C HIS A 59 -22.23 -4.14 4.97
N LYS A 60 -21.64 -5.17 4.39
CA LYS A 60 -20.61 -5.99 5.06
C LYS A 60 -19.36 -5.18 5.38
N MET A 61 -18.92 -4.32 4.46
CA MET A 61 -17.80 -3.40 4.69
C MET A 61 -18.11 -2.39 5.80
N ALA A 62 -19.28 -1.76 5.75
CA ALA A 62 -19.70 -0.85 6.82
C ALA A 62 -19.73 -1.56 8.18
N TYR A 63 -20.26 -2.79 8.24
CA TYR A 63 -20.29 -3.60 9.46
C TYR A 63 -18.87 -3.96 9.94
N TYR A 64 -17.96 -4.29 9.03
CA TYR A 64 -16.55 -4.54 9.33
C TYR A 64 -15.92 -3.33 10.03
N PHE A 65 -16.12 -2.12 9.51
CA PHE A 65 -15.62 -0.89 10.14
C PHE A 65 -16.29 -0.58 11.49
N VAL A 66 -17.60 -0.79 11.60
CA VAL A 66 -18.33 -0.64 12.88
C VAL A 66 -17.72 -1.51 13.98
N SER A 67 -17.26 -2.72 13.64
CA SER A 67 -16.66 -3.66 14.59
C SER A 67 -15.43 -3.09 15.32
N TYR A 68 -14.77 -2.05 14.78
CA TYR A 68 -13.59 -1.43 15.38
C TYR A 68 -13.90 -0.49 16.56
N ASN A 69 -15.16 -0.08 16.76
CA ASN A 69 -15.54 0.82 17.86
C ASN A 69 -16.00 0.12 19.15
N GLY A 70 -15.97 -1.22 19.20
CA GLY A 70 -16.40 -2.00 20.36
C GLY A 70 -17.89 -1.87 20.70
N ASP A 71 -18.29 -2.36 21.90
CA ASP A 71 -19.68 -2.51 22.37
C ASP A 71 -20.51 -1.21 22.52
N LYS A 72 -20.00 -0.05 22.08
CA LYS A 72 -20.75 1.21 22.05
C LYS A 72 -21.67 1.26 20.82
N TYR A 73 -22.56 0.26 20.73
CA TYR A 73 -23.57 0.11 19.70
C TYR A 73 -24.74 1.07 19.93
N THR A 74 -25.08 1.85 18.91
CA THR A 74 -26.47 2.24 18.64
C THR A 74 -26.76 1.91 17.18
N ALA A 75 -27.88 1.21 16.90
CA ALA A 75 -28.26 0.75 15.57
C ALA A 75 -28.32 1.88 14.50
N ASN A 76 -28.46 3.13 14.95
CA ASN A 76 -28.45 4.32 14.10
C ASN A 76 -27.08 4.64 13.47
N LYS A 77 -25.97 4.06 13.95
CA LYS A 77 -24.63 4.31 13.39
C LYS A 77 -24.31 3.49 12.14
N ALA A 78 -25.01 2.40 11.85
CA ALA A 78 -24.69 1.60 10.66
C ALA A 78 -24.86 2.39 9.35
N GLY A 79 -25.82 3.33 9.31
CA GLY A 79 -25.98 4.30 8.21
C GLY A 79 -24.78 5.23 8.07
N ASP A 80 -24.22 5.71 9.18
CA ASP A 80 -23.06 6.61 9.21
C ASP A 80 -21.82 5.94 8.58
N TYR A 81 -21.66 4.62 8.76
CA TYR A 81 -20.55 3.86 8.16
C TYR A 81 -20.78 3.42 6.72
N GLN A 82 -21.98 3.61 6.15
CA GLN A 82 -22.23 3.25 4.75
C GLN A 82 -21.32 4.03 3.80
N VAL A 83 -21.07 5.31 4.09
CA VAL A 83 -20.15 6.14 3.28
C VAL A 83 -18.73 5.57 3.29
N VAL A 84 -18.26 5.13 4.46
CA VAL A 84 -16.94 4.48 4.62
C VAL A 84 -16.91 3.15 3.87
N GLY A 85 -17.93 2.32 4.05
CA GLY A 85 -18.06 1.02 3.37
C GLY A 85 -18.13 1.16 1.85
N GLN A 86 -18.86 2.15 1.35
CA GLN A 86 -18.98 2.46 -0.07
C GLN A 86 -17.64 2.93 -0.63
N THR A 87 -17.00 3.91 0.02
CA THR A 87 -15.70 4.42 -0.44
C THR A 87 -14.62 3.32 -0.43
N CYS A 88 -14.63 2.46 0.59
CA CYS A 88 -13.71 1.32 0.66
C CYS A 88 -13.99 0.31 -0.46
N SER A 89 -15.25 -0.08 -0.67
CA SER A 89 -15.63 -1.01 -1.74
C SER A 89 -15.25 -0.48 -3.12
N GLU A 90 -15.54 0.78 -3.42
CA GLU A 90 -15.15 1.45 -4.67
C GLU A 90 -13.64 1.44 -4.86
N LEU A 91 -12.86 1.84 -3.84
CA LEU A 91 -11.41 1.81 -3.88
C LEU A 91 -10.86 0.41 -4.13
N MET A 92 -11.39 -0.60 -3.45
CA MET A 92 -10.95 -2.00 -3.61
C MET A 92 -11.30 -2.55 -5.00
N ARG A 93 -12.44 -2.15 -5.58
CA ARG A 93 -12.79 -2.47 -6.98
C ARG A 93 -11.84 -1.81 -7.96
N GLU A 94 -11.48 -0.55 -7.74
CA GLU A 94 -10.51 0.16 -8.58
C GLU A 94 -9.13 -0.50 -8.53
N ILE A 95 -8.64 -0.85 -7.33
CA ILE A 95 -7.39 -1.60 -7.17
C ILE A 95 -7.45 -2.90 -8.00
N ARG A 96 -8.52 -3.68 -7.83
CA ARG A 96 -8.68 -4.95 -8.54
C ARG A 96 -8.76 -4.81 -10.04
N ASN A 97 -9.55 -3.86 -10.53
CA ASN A 97 -9.84 -3.74 -11.97
C ASN A 97 -8.72 -3.02 -12.73
N ARG A 98 -7.96 -2.16 -12.05
CA ARG A 98 -6.94 -1.30 -12.68
C ARG A 98 -5.52 -1.69 -12.32
N LEU A 99 -5.21 -1.90 -11.04
CA LEU A 99 -3.84 -2.18 -10.61
C LEU A 99 -3.47 -3.65 -10.75
N ASN A 100 -4.30 -4.58 -10.28
CA ASN A 100 -3.94 -6.00 -10.24
C ASN A 100 -3.57 -6.59 -11.61
N PRO A 101 -4.31 -6.32 -12.71
CA PRO A 101 -3.98 -6.89 -14.02
C PRO A 101 -2.64 -6.36 -14.54
N MET A 102 -2.39 -5.05 -14.37
CA MET A 102 -1.13 -4.44 -14.74
C MET A 102 0.02 -5.01 -13.91
N LEU A 103 -0.19 -5.15 -12.60
CA LEU A 103 0.82 -5.66 -11.68
C LEU A 103 1.18 -7.11 -12.01
N LYS A 104 0.20 -7.93 -12.41
CA LYS A 104 0.39 -9.33 -12.81
C LYS A 104 1.29 -9.46 -14.05
N GLU A 105 1.21 -8.50 -14.95
CA GLU A 105 2.09 -8.43 -16.12
C GLU A 105 3.49 -7.94 -15.77
N LEU A 106 3.58 -7.00 -14.83
CA LEU A 106 4.82 -6.31 -14.45
C LEU A 106 5.70 -7.13 -13.50
N LEU A 107 5.13 -7.66 -12.42
CA LEU A 107 5.85 -8.41 -11.39
C LEU A 107 5.94 -9.88 -11.77
N LYS A 108 7.13 -10.32 -12.19
CA LYS A 108 7.44 -11.71 -12.51
C LYS A 108 8.40 -12.33 -11.50
N PHE A 109 9.25 -11.51 -10.89
CA PHE A 109 10.22 -11.92 -9.89
C PHE A 109 10.12 -11.02 -8.64
N ASP A 110 10.64 -11.49 -7.51
CA ASP A 110 10.63 -10.72 -6.26
C ASP A 110 11.47 -9.44 -6.38
N GLU A 111 12.50 -9.47 -7.23
CA GLU A 111 13.32 -8.32 -7.59
C GLU A 111 12.49 -7.19 -8.23
N ASP A 112 11.43 -7.53 -8.98
CA ASP A 112 10.54 -6.52 -9.56
C ASP A 112 9.74 -5.79 -8.48
N LEU A 113 9.29 -6.52 -7.46
CA LEU A 113 8.57 -5.95 -6.32
C LEU A 113 9.51 -5.04 -5.52
N ALA A 114 10.74 -5.49 -5.26
CA ALA A 114 11.76 -4.67 -4.60
C ALA A 114 12.07 -3.40 -5.40
N ALA A 115 12.21 -3.52 -6.73
CA ALA A 115 12.40 -2.39 -7.64
C ALA A 115 11.24 -1.39 -7.56
N MET A 116 10.00 -1.88 -7.52
CA MET A 116 8.81 -1.05 -7.39
C MET A 116 8.74 -0.31 -6.05
N ILE A 117 9.13 -0.96 -4.95
CA ILE A 117 9.21 -0.31 -3.63
C ILE A 117 10.24 0.81 -3.65
N LEU A 118 11.43 0.57 -4.21
CA LEU A 118 12.48 1.58 -4.38
C LEU A 118 12.01 2.75 -5.25
N LEU A 119 11.36 2.46 -6.37
CA LEU A 119 10.78 3.46 -7.26
C LEU A 119 9.77 4.35 -6.54
N ILE A 120 8.89 3.77 -5.73
CA ILE A 120 7.93 4.53 -4.91
C ILE A 120 8.66 5.45 -3.93
N ILE A 121 9.68 4.95 -3.22
CA ILE A 121 10.45 5.74 -2.26
C ILE A 121 11.13 6.91 -2.97
N ILE A 122 11.82 6.66 -4.08
CA ILE A 122 12.47 7.70 -4.87
C ILE A 122 11.42 8.71 -5.35
N HIS A 123 10.36 8.27 -6.02
CA HIS A 123 9.35 9.13 -6.62
C HIS A 123 8.65 10.04 -5.61
N THR A 124 8.30 9.52 -4.43
CA THR A 124 7.58 10.28 -3.39
C THR A 124 8.47 11.21 -2.58
N ASN A 125 9.79 11.05 -2.65
CA ASN A 125 10.74 11.84 -1.88
C ASN A 125 11.64 12.75 -2.74
N ASP A 126 11.60 12.66 -4.06
CA ASP A 126 12.47 13.43 -4.96
C ASP A 126 12.04 14.90 -5.18
N PHE A 127 11.68 15.64 -4.12
CA PHE A 127 11.12 17.01 -4.21
C PHE A 127 11.93 18.11 -3.51
N GLN A 128 12.63 17.84 -2.40
CA GLN A 128 13.43 18.85 -1.67
C GLN A 128 14.83 19.00 -2.24
N LYS A 129 14.96 19.55 -3.46
CA LYS A 129 16.24 19.57 -4.20
C LYS A 129 17.38 20.32 -3.52
N ASP A 130 17.05 21.28 -2.67
CA ASP A 130 18.04 22.12 -1.98
C ASP A 130 18.54 21.54 -0.65
N ASN A 131 17.92 20.46 -0.15
CA ASN A 131 18.32 19.81 1.10
C ASN A 131 19.28 18.64 0.82
N GLU A 132 20.57 18.83 1.09
CA GLU A 132 21.60 17.83 0.81
C GLU A 132 21.40 16.53 1.62
N GLU A 133 21.05 16.63 2.90
CA GLU A 133 20.79 15.45 3.75
C GLU A 133 19.65 14.59 3.21
N TRP A 134 18.67 15.23 2.58
CA TRP A 134 17.53 14.56 1.96
C TRP A 134 17.85 14.05 0.56
N GLN A 135 18.58 14.82 -0.25
CA GLN A 135 18.84 14.45 -1.65
C GLN A 135 19.95 13.42 -1.80
N LYS A 136 20.97 13.44 -0.94
CA LYS A 136 22.08 12.48 -0.99
C LYS A 136 21.59 11.02 -1.01
N PRO A 137 20.77 10.55 -0.05
CA PRO A 137 20.27 9.18 -0.09
C PRO A 137 19.38 8.90 -1.31
N ILE A 138 18.62 9.90 -1.80
CA ILE A 138 17.82 9.73 -3.02
C ILE A 138 18.70 9.55 -4.26
N ILE A 139 19.80 10.29 -4.36
CA ILE A 139 20.77 10.17 -5.46
C ILE A 139 21.43 8.78 -5.42
N GLU A 140 21.85 8.33 -4.23
CA GLU A 140 22.43 7.00 -4.04
C GLU A 140 21.43 5.89 -4.38
N LEU A 141 20.16 6.00 -3.96
CA LEU A 141 19.12 5.05 -4.35
C LEU A 141 18.86 5.02 -5.86
N LYS A 142 18.99 6.16 -6.56
CA LYS A 142 18.87 6.20 -8.03
C LYS A 142 20.00 5.44 -8.72
N GLU A 143 21.12 5.18 -8.06
CA GLU A 143 22.18 4.35 -8.66
C GLU A 143 21.74 2.89 -8.87
N VAL A 144 20.77 2.42 -8.09
CA VAL A 144 20.14 1.09 -8.27
C VAL A 144 19.54 0.92 -9.66
N PHE A 145 19.23 2.01 -10.38
CA PHE A 145 18.76 1.91 -11.77
C PHE A 145 19.74 1.19 -12.71
N ARG A 146 21.05 1.26 -12.44
CA ARG A 146 22.04 0.52 -13.25
C ARG A 146 21.94 -0.98 -13.00
N GLU A 147 21.75 -1.38 -11.74
CA GLU A 147 21.58 -2.79 -11.35
C GLU A 147 20.26 -3.36 -11.87
N LEU A 148 19.18 -2.55 -11.86
CA LEU A 148 17.91 -2.92 -12.46
C LEU A 148 18.03 -3.10 -13.98
N ASP A 149 18.68 -2.17 -14.69
CA ASP A 149 18.92 -2.31 -16.14
C ASP A 149 19.74 -3.59 -16.44
N LEU A 150 20.79 -3.87 -15.65
CA LEU A 150 21.56 -5.10 -15.77
C LEU A 150 20.69 -6.34 -15.55
N HIS A 151 19.89 -6.38 -14.47
CA HIS A 151 18.96 -7.47 -14.17
C HIS A 151 17.99 -7.73 -15.33
N PHE A 152 17.40 -6.67 -15.91
CA PHE A 152 16.48 -6.78 -17.04
C PHE A 152 17.14 -7.36 -18.30
N ARG A 153 18.38 -6.95 -18.57
CA ARG A 153 19.17 -7.49 -19.70
C ARG A 153 19.52 -8.97 -19.50
N VAL A 154 19.95 -9.33 -18.28
CA VAL A 154 20.33 -10.71 -17.92
C VAL A 154 19.11 -11.64 -17.99
N THR A 155 17.96 -11.20 -17.49
CA THR A 155 16.69 -11.95 -17.54
C THR A 155 16.01 -11.90 -18.91
N LYS A 156 16.63 -11.23 -19.90
CA LYS A 156 16.13 -11.10 -21.29
C LYS A 156 14.71 -10.53 -21.37
N ARG A 157 14.34 -9.63 -20.45
CA ARG A 157 13.03 -8.98 -20.49
C ARG A 157 12.97 -7.94 -21.59
N SER A 158 11.75 -7.69 -22.09
CA SER A 158 11.52 -6.62 -23.05
C SER A 158 11.78 -5.26 -22.39
N PRO A 159 12.56 -4.34 -23.01
CA PRO A 159 12.79 -2.99 -22.51
C PRO A 159 11.51 -2.20 -22.22
N HIS A 160 10.41 -2.50 -22.92
CA HIS A 160 9.11 -1.87 -22.68
C HIS A 160 8.56 -2.12 -21.28
N THR A 161 8.95 -3.23 -20.65
CA THR A 161 8.53 -3.56 -19.28
C THR A 161 8.99 -2.50 -18.29
N TRP A 162 10.21 -1.96 -18.48
CA TRP A 162 10.73 -0.88 -17.65
C TRP A 162 9.88 0.40 -17.76
N GLY A 163 9.54 0.78 -18.99
CA GLY A 163 8.63 1.90 -19.24
C GLY A 163 7.27 1.69 -18.57
N ASN A 164 6.75 0.46 -18.62
CA ASN A 164 5.47 0.11 -18.01
C ASN A 164 5.53 0.20 -16.47
N LEU A 165 6.65 -0.16 -15.82
CA LEU A 165 6.83 0.01 -14.37
C LEU A 165 6.76 1.49 -13.98
N MET A 166 7.40 2.36 -14.76
CA MET A 166 7.34 3.81 -14.53
C MET A 166 5.92 4.36 -14.76
N LEU A 167 5.23 3.91 -15.80
CA LEU A 167 3.83 4.29 -16.06
C LEU A 167 2.87 3.74 -15.02
N PHE A 168 3.20 2.62 -14.36
CA PHE A 168 2.42 2.09 -13.25
C PHE A 168 2.41 3.04 -12.05
N LEU A 169 3.48 3.79 -11.80
CA LEU A 169 3.51 4.84 -10.76
C LEU A 169 2.41 5.89 -10.98
N SER A 170 2.09 6.23 -12.24
CA SER A 170 0.99 7.16 -12.54
C SER A 170 -0.37 6.60 -12.13
N ASN A 171 -0.58 5.29 -12.25
CA ASN A 171 -1.80 4.64 -11.76
C ASN A 171 -1.86 4.62 -10.23
N LEU A 172 -0.73 4.36 -9.57
CA LEU A 172 -0.63 4.49 -8.11
C LEU A 172 -0.92 5.93 -7.66
N HIS A 173 -0.43 6.93 -8.39
CA HIS A 173 -0.69 8.34 -8.06
C HIS A 173 -2.18 8.68 -8.17
N ALA A 174 -2.84 8.23 -9.24
CA ALA A 174 -4.28 8.44 -9.44
C ALA A 174 -5.12 7.82 -8.31
N LEU A 175 -4.80 6.60 -7.89
CA LEU A 175 -5.52 5.93 -6.79
C LEU A 175 -5.03 6.35 -5.40
N GLY A 176 -3.83 6.92 -5.30
CA GLY A 176 -3.27 7.45 -4.06
C GLY A 176 -4.15 8.56 -3.46
N GLY A 177 -4.71 9.42 -4.30
CA GLY A 177 -5.68 10.43 -3.86
C GLY A 177 -6.95 9.82 -3.25
N GLU A 178 -7.50 8.80 -3.91
CA GLU A 178 -8.69 8.07 -3.45
C GLU A 178 -8.41 7.32 -2.14
N TYR A 179 -7.23 6.68 -2.03
CA TYR A 179 -6.78 6.05 -0.79
C TYR A 179 -6.63 7.05 0.36
N LEU A 180 -6.02 8.21 0.13
CA LEU A 180 -5.91 9.26 1.15
C LEU A 180 -7.28 9.79 1.57
N ARG A 181 -8.23 9.94 0.63
CA ARG A 181 -9.62 10.29 0.95
C ARG A 181 -10.25 9.22 1.84
N PHE A 182 -10.08 7.95 1.49
CA PHE A 182 -10.56 6.83 2.30
C PHE A 182 -9.96 6.84 3.71
N VAL A 183 -8.63 6.99 3.86
CA VAL A 183 -7.97 7.03 5.18
C VAL A 183 -8.50 8.18 6.03
N ARG A 184 -8.69 9.37 5.45
CA ARG A 184 -9.28 10.52 6.17
C ARG A 184 -10.71 10.27 6.63
N LEU A 185 -11.51 9.58 5.82
CA LEU A 185 -12.86 9.16 6.22
C LEU A 185 -12.78 8.15 7.36
N VAL A 186 -11.93 7.14 7.25
CA VAL A 186 -11.73 6.16 8.32
C VAL A 186 -11.32 6.84 9.62
N ASP A 187 -10.37 7.78 9.58
CA ASP A 187 -9.93 8.53 10.75
C ASP A 187 -11.05 9.41 11.34
N LEU A 188 -11.85 10.07 10.51
CA LEU A 188 -12.99 10.86 10.96
C LEU A 188 -14.03 10.02 11.72
N TYR A 189 -14.30 8.80 11.27
CA TYR A 189 -15.33 7.94 11.83
C TYR A 189 -14.82 7.04 12.97
N LEU A 190 -13.60 6.50 12.86
CA LEU A 190 -13.02 5.55 13.83
C LEU A 190 -12.02 6.20 14.80
N GLY A 191 -11.41 7.32 14.43
CA GLY A 191 -10.25 7.89 15.12
C GLY A 191 -9.18 6.82 15.40
N ASN A 192 -8.58 6.90 16.60
CA ASN A 192 -7.54 5.96 17.04
C ASN A 192 -8.05 4.54 17.38
N ASN A 193 -9.36 4.28 17.37
CA ASN A 193 -9.91 2.99 17.82
C ASN A 193 -9.50 1.83 16.90
N MET A 194 -9.30 2.09 15.61
CA MET A 194 -8.83 1.08 14.65
C MET A 194 -7.45 0.55 15.02
N TYR A 195 -6.50 1.46 15.29
CA TYR A 195 -5.12 1.10 15.68
C TYR A 195 -5.09 0.31 16.99
N VAL A 196 -5.86 0.76 18.00
CA VAL A 196 -5.94 0.08 19.30
C VAL A 196 -6.46 -1.35 19.19
N LYS A 197 -7.47 -1.60 18.34
CA LYS A 197 -8.00 -2.94 18.14
C LYS A 197 -7.01 -3.84 17.39
N ILE A 198 -6.35 -3.34 16.34
CA ILE A 198 -5.33 -4.07 15.59
C ILE A 198 -4.16 -4.46 16.51
N GLU A 199 -3.69 -3.55 17.38
CA GLU A 199 -2.65 -3.86 18.36
C GLU A 199 -3.07 -4.94 19.36
N ARG A 200 -4.32 -4.91 19.82
CA ARG A 200 -4.87 -5.94 20.71
C ARG A 200 -4.96 -7.29 20.01
N GLU A 201 -5.46 -7.33 18.78
CA GLU A 201 -5.60 -8.56 18.00
C GLU A 201 -4.24 -9.15 17.60
N LYS A 202 -3.25 -8.32 17.25
CA LYS A 202 -1.85 -8.76 17.04
C LYS A 202 -1.25 -9.39 18.30
N LYS A 203 -1.47 -8.80 19.48
CA LYS A 203 -1.03 -9.38 20.76
C LYS A 203 -1.70 -10.73 21.02
N VAL A 204 -2.99 -10.87 20.72
CA VAL A 204 -3.73 -12.13 20.89
C VAL A 204 -3.24 -13.20 19.90
N ALA A 205 -2.93 -12.84 18.65
CA ALA A 205 -2.39 -13.77 17.67
C ALA A 205 -0.99 -14.29 18.06
N LEU A 206 -0.14 -13.44 18.64
CA LEU A 206 1.18 -13.83 19.17
C LEU A 206 1.07 -14.73 20.41
N CYS A 207 0.02 -14.60 21.22
CA CYS A 207 -0.25 -15.48 22.37
C CYS A 207 -0.90 -16.82 22.00
N ARG A 208 -1.25 -17.06 20.73
CA ARG A 208 -1.84 -18.33 20.24
C ARG A 208 -0.82 -19.25 19.57
N VAL A 209 0.47 -18.92 19.67
CA VAL A 209 1.56 -19.82 19.27
C VAL A 209 1.93 -20.67 20.50
N GLU A 210 1.16 -21.73 20.71
CA GLU A 210 1.52 -22.89 21.54
C GLU A 210 1.30 -24.17 20.74
#